data_AF-A0A2S5LH17-F1
#
_entry.id   AF-A0A2S5LH17-F1
#
_cell.length_a   1.000
_cell.length_b   1.000
_cell.length_c   1.000
_cell.angle_alpha   90.00
_cell.angle_beta   90.00
_cell.angle_gamma   90.00
#
_symmetry.space_group_name_H-M   'P 1'
#
loop_
_entity.id
_entity.type
_entity.pdbx_description
1 polymer ?
#
loop_
_entity_poly.entity_id
_entity_poly.type
_entity_poly.pdbx_seq_one_letter_code
_entity_poly.pdbx_strand_id
1 'polypeptide(L)' 'MSAIKGLYAITPDEQDTDILLAKVEAALQGGIGILQYRNKLADHKLKT' A
#
# COMPACT_ATOMS: atom_id res chain seq x y z
N MET A 1 9.52 23.22 4.15
CA MET A 1 9.09 21.81 4.01
C MET A 1 7.61 21.81 3.65
N SER A 2 7.23 21.14 2.56
CA SER A 2 5.80 20.98 2.22
C SER A 2 5.25 19.79 3.00
N ALA A 3 4.17 19.99 3.75
CA ALA A 3 3.50 18.90 4.45
C ALA A 3 2.72 18.04 3.45
N ILE A 4 2.72 16.73 3.66
CA ILE A 4 1.81 15.82 2.95
C ILE A 4 0.37 16.25 3.29
N LYS A 5 -0.47 16.41 2.27
CA LYS A 5 -1.89 16.73 2.42
C LYS A 5 -2.74 15.59 1.86
N GLY A 6 -3.90 15.37 2.46
CA GLY A 6 -4.80 14.29 2.08
C GLY A 6 -4.50 12.97 2.81
N LEU A 7 -5.13 11.89 2.34
CA LEU A 7 -5.05 10.59 2.99
C LEU A 7 -3.80 9.82 2.52
N TYR A 8 -3.01 9.37 3.50
CA TYR A 8 -1.82 8.56 3.28
C TYR A 8 -2.08 7.12 3.74
N ALA A 9 -2.24 6.20 2.80
CA ALA A 9 -2.47 4.79 3.07
C ALA A 9 -1.15 4.00 3.13
N ILE A 10 -1.10 3.02 4.03
CA ILE A 10 0.00 2.06 4.16
C ILE A 10 -0.59 0.66 4.00
N THR A 11 -0.01 -0.16 3.14
CA THR A 11 -0.51 -1.53 2.92
C THR A 11 -0.32 -2.38 4.18
N PRO A 12 -1.24 -3.33 4.45
CA PRO A 12 -1.00 -4.37 5.45
C PRO A 12 0.10 -5.34 4.97
N ASP A 13 0.61 -6.13 5.90
CA ASP A 13 1.42 -7.30 5.57
C ASP A 13 0.48 -8.39 5.02
N GLU A 14 0.26 -8.38 3.70
CA GLU A 14 -0.61 -9.31 2.97
C GLU A 14 0.25 -10.19 2.05
N GLN A 15 0.04 -11.51 2.11
CA GLN A 15 0.81 -12.46 1.30
C GLN A 15 0.09 -12.80 -0.01
N ASP A 16 -1.24 -12.76 0.01
CA ASP A 16 -2.06 -12.95 -1.18
C ASP A 16 -2.07 -11.65 -2.01
N THR A 17 -1.49 -11.72 -3.21
CA THR A 17 -1.36 -10.56 -4.08
C THR A 17 -2.72 -10.05 -4.56
N ASP A 18 -3.69 -10.94 -4.81
CA ASP A 18 -4.99 -10.54 -5.32
C ASP A 18 -5.79 -9.79 -4.24
N ILE A 19 -5.69 -10.25 -2.99
CA ILE A 19 -6.28 -9.56 -1.84
C ILE A 19 -5.62 -8.19 -1.64
N LEU A 20 -4.30 -8.11 -1.75
CA LEU A 20 -3.57 -6.84 -1.64
C LEU A 20 -4.02 -5.86 -2.72
N LEU A 21 -4.13 -6.31 -3.97
CA LEU A 21 -4.55 -5.49 -5.11
C LEU A 21 -5.98 -4.96 -4.91
N ALA A 22 -6.92 -5.82 -4.51
CA ALA A 22 -8.30 -5.39 -4.24
C ALA A 22 -8.37 -4.28 -3.16
N LYS A 23 -7.56 -4.39 -2.09
CA LYS A 23 -7.47 -3.36 -1.04
C LYS A 23 -6.88 -2.05 -1.57
N VAL A 24 -5.84 -2.13 -2.40
CA VAL A 24 -5.19 -0.96 -3.02
C VAL A 24 -6.16 -0.26 -3.99
N GLU A 25 -6.87 -1.01 -4.83
CA GLU A 25 -7.86 -0.47 -5.76
C GLU A 25 -8.98 0.27 -5.01
N ALA A 26 -9.53 -0.34 -3.96
CA ALA A 26 -10.54 0.31 -3.13
C ALA A 26 -10.03 1.62 -2.50
N ALA A 27 -8.78 1.63 -2.01
CA ALA A 27 -8.17 2.82 -1.44
C ALA A 27 -7.95 3.93 -2.49
N LEU A 28 -7.51 3.57 -3.71
CA LEU A 28 -7.37 4.50 -4.83
C LEU A 28 -8.71 5.10 -5.23
N GLN A 29 -9.77 4.29 -5.35
CA GLN A 29 -11.13 4.77 -5.62
C GLN A 29 -11.66 5.67 -4.49
N GLY A 30 -11.25 5.42 -3.25
CA GLY A 30 -11.53 6.27 -2.09
C GLY A 30 -10.76 7.60 -2.04
N GLY A 31 -9.85 7.85 -3.00
CA GLY A 31 -9.17 9.14 -3.15
C GLY A 31 -7.94 9.34 -2.25
N ILE A 32 -7.18 8.28 -1.96
CA ILE A 32 -5.87 8.44 -1.30
C ILE A 32 -4.94 9.34 -2.12
N GLY A 33 -4.17 10.17 -1.43
CA GLY A 33 -3.16 11.03 -2.06
C GLY A 33 -1.79 10.35 -2.16
N ILE A 34 -1.51 9.42 -1.25
CA ILE A 34 -0.25 8.65 -1.21
C ILE A 34 -0.56 7.22 -0.76
N LEU A 35 0.11 6.24 -1.39
CA LEU A 35 0.13 4.84 -0.97
C LEU A 35 1.58 4.43 -0.68
N GLN A 36 1.84 3.85 0.48
CA GLN A 36 3.10 3.18 0.80
C GLN A 36 2.89 1.67 0.86
N TYR A 37 3.60 0.96 -0.01
CA TYR A 37 3.75 -0.48 0.12
C TYR A 37 4.67 -0.80 1.29
N ARG A 38 4.14 -1.46 2.31
CA ARG A 38 4.89 -1.95 3.47
C ARG A 38 4.55 -3.42 3.67
N ASN A 39 5.46 -4.29 3.26
CA ASN A 39 5.34 -5.72 3.48
C ASN A 39 6.59 -6.27 4.17
N LYS A 40 6.49 -6.52 5.47
CA LYS A 40 7.55 -7.08 6.32
C LYS A 40 7.66 -8.59 6.19
N LEU A 41 6.59 -9.23 5.74
CA LEU A 41 6.51 -10.68 5.50
C LEU A 41 6.89 -11.05 4.07
N ALA A 42 7.15 -10.06 3.21
CA ALA A 42 7.57 -10.27 1.85
C ALA A 42 8.81 -11.17 1.81
N ASP A 43 8.70 -12.25 1.03
CA ASP A 43 9.80 -13.16 0.75
C ASP A 43 11.01 -12.36 0.22
N HIS A 44 12.21 -12.87 0.46
CA HIS A 44 13.46 -12.23 0.10
C HIS A 44 13.53 -11.88 -1.39
N LYS A 45 12.79 -12.61 -2.23
CA LYS A 45 12.61 -12.38 -3.67
C LYS A 45 11.94 -11.04 -4.04
N LEU A 46 11.21 -10.41 -3.12
CA LEU A 46 10.58 -9.09 -3.31
C LEU A 46 11.42 -7.93 -2.74
N LYS A 47 12.59 -8.23 -2.16
CA LYS A 47 13.51 -7.24 -1.54
C LYS A 47 14.70 -6.86 -2.43
N THR A 48 14.74 -7.35 -3.67
CA THR A 48 15.78 -7.09 -4.69
C THR A 48 15.32 -6.04 -5.68
#